data_AF-A0AAV5F1T8-F1
#
_entry.id   AF-A0AAV5F1T8-F1
#
_cell.length_a   1.000
_cell.length_b   1.000
_cell.length_c   1.000
_cell.angle_alpha   90.00
_cell.angle_beta   90.00
_cell.angle_gamma   90.00
#
_symmetry.space_group_name_H-M   'P 1'
#
loop_
_entity.id
_entity.type
_entity.pdbx_description
1 polymer ?
#
loop_
_entity_poly.entity_id
_entity_poly.type
_entity_poly.pdbx_seq_one_letter_code
_entity_poly.pdbx_strand_id
1 'polypeptide(L)'
;MPQLIYSSGVWQFEGYGYIPSGTSGASVMQIFGAAEHATTLMLHVYDGRLTYYHDDARVVDACIYDRWFRLNVVHDVAASNVTVFVDGELRLSVPGRGGDAHYFKFGVYGQTSNGMSNRMESWWRDVKVFTKC
;
A
#
# COMPACT_ATOMS: atom_id res chain seq x y z
N MET A 1 -14.99 -0.03 -24.80
CA MET A 1 -13.91 0.85 -24.33
C MET A 1 -12.65 0.03 -24.26
N PRO A 2 -11.47 0.54 -24.69
CA PRO A 2 -10.22 -0.19 -24.51
C PRO A 2 -9.97 -0.42 -23.01
N GLN A 3 -9.44 -1.59 -22.67
CA GLN A 3 -9.03 -1.89 -21.29
C GLN A 3 -7.83 -1.02 -20.94
N LEU A 4 -7.96 -0.24 -19.87
CA LEU A 4 -6.86 0.59 -19.36
C LEU A 4 -5.83 -0.32 -18.70
N ILE A 5 -4.61 -0.31 -19.22
CA ILE A 5 -3.48 -1.07 -18.68
C ILE A 5 -2.67 -0.15 -17.79
N TYR A 6 -2.42 -0.57 -16.57
CA TYR A 6 -1.58 0.14 -15.62
C TYR A 6 -0.10 -0.13 -15.94
N SER A 7 0.37 0.49 -17.02
CA SER A 7 1.75 0.41 -17.53
C SER A 7 2.36 1.79 -17.82
N SER A 8 1.57 2.86 -17.77
CA SER A 8 2.00 4.23 -18.02
C SER A 8 1.07 5.23 -17.31
N GLY A 9 1.47 6.51 -17.34
CA GLY A 9 0.72 7.59 -16.70
C GLY A 9 0.81 7.56 -15.17
N VAL A 10 -0.18 8.20 -14.53
CA VAL A 10 -0.28 8.28 -13.07
C VAL A 10 -1.48 7.48 -12.61
N TRP A 11 -1.28 6.62 -11.62
CA TRP A 11 -2.32 5.76 -11.05
C TRP A 11 -2.43 5.98 -9.57
N GLN A 12 -3.65 6.02 -9.08
CA GLN A 12 -3.95 6.32 -7.68
C GLN A 12 -4.93 5.28 -7.14
N PHE A 13 -4.60 4.71 -6.00
CA PHE A 13 -5.53 4.03 -5.12
C PHE A 13 -5.93 4.98 -4.00
N GLU A 14 -7.21 5.04 -3.68
CA GLU A 14 -7.72 5.74 -2.49
C GLU A 14 -8.77 4.89 -1.79
N GLY A 15 -8.73 4.84 -0.47
CA GLY A 15 -9.77 4.21 0.34
C GLY A 15 -9.61 4.54 1.81
N TYR A 16 -10.64 4.24 2.61
CA TYR A 16 -10.55 4.30 4.07
C TYR A 16 -10.29 2.89 4.60
N GLY A 17 -9.18 2.73 5.32
CA GLY A 17 -8.82 1.49 6.00
C GLY A 17 -9.10 1.58 7.51
N TYR A 18 -9.48 0.46 8.10
CA TYR A 18 -9.54 0.25 9.55
C TYR A 18 -8.82 -1.06 9.87
N ILE A 19 -7.83 -1.00 10.76
CA ILE A 19 -7.07 -2.18 11.19
C ILE A 19 -7.39 -2.45 12.65
N PRO A 20 -8.08 -3.55 12.98
CA PRO A 20 -8.30 -3.93 14.37
C PRO A 20 -6.97 -4.21 15.08
N SER A 21 -6.85 -3.74 16.33
CA SER A 21 -5.69 -4.07 17.17
C SER A 21 -5.48 -5.58 17.27
N GLY A 22 -4.20 -5.98 17.34
CA GLY A 22 -3.80 -7.38 17.27
C GLY A 22 -3.52 -7.89 15.86
N THR A 23 -3.77 -7.11 14.81
CA THR A 23 -3.32 -7.43 13.44
C THR A 23 -1.85 -7.05 13.26
N SER A 24 -0.94 -8.03 13.22
CA SER A 24 0.49 -7.79 13.00
C SER A 24 1.07 -8.82 12.03
N GLY A 25 2.16 -8.48 11.35
CA GLY A 25 2.80 -9.36 10.37
C GLY A 25 2.00 -9.51 9.08
N ALA A 26 1.27 -8.47 8.67
CA ALA A 26 0.43 -8.48 7.46
C ALA A 26 0.74 -7.29 6.55
N SER A 27 0.73 -7.53 5.23
CA SER A 27 0.62 -6.46 4.24
C SER A 27 -0.85 -6.11 4.01
N VAL A 28 -1.17 -4.81 4.04
CA VAL A 28 -2.54 -4.31 3.88
C VAL A 28 -2.79 -3.59 2.56
N MET A 29 -1.73 -3.15 1.91
CA MET A 29 -1.77 -2.51 0.59
C MET A 29 -0.50 -2.84 -0.20
N GLN A 30 -0.64 -3.06 -1.51
CA GLN A 30 0.45 -3.38 -2.42
C GLN A 30 0.27 -2.69 -3.77
N ILE A 31 1.41 -2.44 -4.42
CA ILE A 31 1.49 -2.33 -5.88
C ILE A 31 2.30 -3.54 -6.34
N PHE A 32 1.69 -4.43 -7.11
CA PHE A 32 2.38 -5.57 -7.72
C PHE A 32 3.00 -5.17 -9.07
N GLY A 33 4.09 -5.84 -9.45
CA GLY A 33 4.72 -5.71 -10.77
C GLY A 33 5.94 -4.79 -10.81
N ALA A 34 7.01 -5.10 -10.09
CA ALA A 34 8.29 -4.41 -10.26
C ALA A 34 9.20 -5.12 -11.28
N ALA A 35 10.26 -4.47 -11.76
CA ALA A 35 11.17 -5.05 -12.74
C ALA A 35 11.99 -6.23 -12.18
N GLU A 36 12.56 -6.07 -10.99
CA GLU A 36 13.45 -7.06 -10.35
C GLU A 36 12.82 -7.78 -9.16
N HIS A 37 11.60 -7.37 -8.79
CA HIS A 37 10.89 -7.88 -7.62
C HIS A 37 9.42 -8.12 -7.95
N ALA A 38 8.73 -8.93 -7.14
CA ALA A 38 7.30 -9.14 -7.32
C ALA A 38 6.48 -7.85 -7.11
N THR A 39 6.91 -6.95 -6.22
CA THR A 39 6.15 -5.77 -5.83
C THR A 39 6.96 -4.47 -5.92
N THR A 40 6.27 -3.44 -6.39
CA THR A 40 6.72 -2.04 -6.36
C THR A 40 6.58 -1.44 -4.96
N LEU A 41 5.47 -1.76 -4.27
CA LEU A 41 5.18 -1.29 -2.91
C LEU A 41 4.51 -2.41 -2.11
N MET A 42 4.85 -2.53 -0.83
CA MET A 42 3.99 -3.16 0.17
C MET A 42 3.97 -2.27 1.42
N LEU A 43 2.77 -2.02 1.95
CA LEU A 43 2.58 -1.40 3.25
C LEU A 43 2.21 -2.50 4.25
N HIS A 44 3.03 -2.66 5.28
CA HIS A 44 2.88 -3.68 6.30
C HIS A 44 2.37 -3.09 7.60
N VAL A 45 1.72 -3.92 8.41
CA VAL A 45 1.33 -3.60 9.77
C VAL A 45 2.17 -4.41 10.74
N TYR A 46 2.87 -3.71 11.63
CA TYR A 46 3.61 -4.29 12.74
C TYR A 46 3.30 -3.50 14.00
N ASP A 47 2.67 -4.16 14.97
CA ASP A 47 2.34 -3.58 16.27
C ASP A 47 1.70 -2.18 16.19
N GLY A 48 0.71 -2.04 15.30
CA GLY A 48 -0.07 -0.80 15.14
C GLY A 48 0.60 0.27 14.28
N ARG A 49 1.82 0.01 13.81
CA ARG A 49 2.54 0.85 12.86
C ARG A 49 2.30 0.37 11.43
N LEU A 50 2.06 1.31 10.54
CA LEU A 50 2.13 1.10 9.09
C LEU A 50 3.56 1.37 8.62
N THR A 51 4.19 0.41 7.94
CA THR A 51 5.60 0.49 7.52
C THR A 51 5.76 0.22 6.03
N TYR A 52 6.83 0.74 5.43
CA TYR A 52 7.26 0.37 4.09
C TYR A 52 7.95 -1.00 4.12
N TYR A 53 7.27 -2.06 3.67
CA TYR A 53 7.70 -3.45 3.92
C TYR A 53 7.97 -3.70 5.43
N HIS A 54 8.79 -4.68 5.78
CA HIS A 54 9.28 -4.89 7.15
C HIS A 54 10.55 -4.06 7.40
N ASP A 55 10.39 -2.73 7.42
CA ASP A 55 11.46 -1.76 7.65
C ASP A 55 11.04 -0.80 8.78
N ASP A 56 11.51 -1.09 10.00
CA ASP A 56 11.21 -0.30 11.21
C ASP A 56 11.76 1.14 11.15
N ALA A 57 12.72 1.41 10.27
CA ALA A 57 13.25 2.76 10.06
C ALA A 57 12.36 3.59 9.11
N ARG A 58 11.40 2.95 8.42
CA ARG A 58 10.48 3.59 7.46
C ARG A 58 9.03 3.40 7.85
N VAL A 59 8.68 3.97 9.00
CA VAL A 59 7.29 4.08 9.48
C VAL A 59 6.55 5.14 8.66
N VAL A 60 5.44 4.71 8.04
CA VAL A 60 4.52 5.56 7.27
C VAL A 60 3.51 6.22 8.21
N ASP A 61 2.97 5.47 9.17
CA ASP A 61 2.13 6.00 10.25
C ASP A 61 2.36 5.16 11.50
N ALA A 62 2.55 5.80 12.65
CA ALA A 62 2.89 5.11 13.89
C ALA A 62 1.68 4.54 14.64
N CYS A 63 0.46 4.93 14.28
CA CYS A 63 -0.75 4.55 15.00
C CYS A 63 -1.95 4.45 14.05
N ILE A 64 -2.18 3.25 13.51
CA ILE A 64 -3.31 2.97 12.58
C ILE A 64 -4.38 2.05 13.16
N TYR A 65 -4.19 1.55 14.38
CA TYR A 65 -5.17 0.66 15.00
C TYR A 65 -6.45 1.37 15.40
N ASP A 66 -7.54 0.61 15.31
CA ASP A 66 -8.85 0.92 15.84
C ASP A 66 -9.42 2.29 15.45
N ARG A 67 -9.01 2.77 14.28
CA ARG A 67 -9.51 3.99 13.66
C ARG A 67 -9.63 3.82 12.15
N TRP A 68 -10.53 4.59 11.56
CA TRP A 68 -10.53 4.78 10.11
C TRP A 68 -9.46 5.80 9.74
N PHE A 69 -8.64 5.48 8.74
CA PHE A 69 -7.67 6.40 8.13
C PHE A 69 -7.85 6.40 6.62
N ARG A 70 -7.68 7.57 5.99
CA ARG A 70 -7.68 7.68 4.53
C ARG A 70 -6.29 7.31 4.02
N LEU A 71 -6.21 6.21 3.28
CA LEU A 71 -5.00 5.83 2.56
C LEU A 71 -5.11 6.28 1.11
N ASN A 72 -4.10 6.99 0.63
CA ASN A 72 -3.96 7.36 -0.76
C ASN A 72 -2.55 7.00 -1.25
N VAL A 73 -2.48 6.16 -2.28
CA VAL A 73 -1.22 5.67 -2.87
C VAL A 73 -1.20 6.07 -4.32
N VAL A 74 -0.21 6.87 -4.73
CA VAL A 74 -0.03 7.34 -6.09
C VAL A 74 1.26 6.76 -6.66
N HIS A 75 1.18 6.15 -7.84
CA HIS A 75 2.32 5.73 -8.63
C HIS A 75 2.36 6.55 -9.92
N ASP A 76 3.39 7.38 -10.05
CA ASP A 76 3.74 8.02 -11.32
C ASP A 76 4.74 7.10 -12.02
N VAL A 77 4.26 6.38 -13.03
CA VAL A 77 5.06 5.38 -13.75
C VAL A 77 6.18 6.06 -14.54
N ALA A 78 5.89 7.21 -15.15
CA ALA A 78 6.87 7.95 -15.96
C ALA A 78 7.96 8.58 -15.09
N ALA A 79 7.59 9.13 -13.92
CA ALA A 79 8.55 9.65 -12.96
C ALA A 79 9.23 8.55 -12.13
N SER A 80 8.84 7.28 -12.29
CA SER A 80 9.32 6.15 -11.50
C SER A 80 9.27 6.41 -9.99
N ASN A 81 8.13 6.91 -9.51
CA ASN A 81 7.96 7.32 -8.11
C ASN A 81 6.62 6.88 -7.55
N VAL A 82 6.63 6.40 -6.31
CA VAL A 82 5.44 6.07 -5.53
C VAL A 82 5.39 6.98 -4.32
N THR A 83 4.24 7.61 -4.11
CA THR A 83 3.95 8.42 -2.92
C THR A 83 2.79 7.83 -2.16
N VAL A 84 2.87 7.88 -0.83
CA VAL A 84 1.83 7.41 0.08
C VAL A 84 1.44 8.54 1.00
N PHE A 85 0.13 8.77 1.09
CA PHE A 85 -0.48 9.73 1.99
C PHE A 85 -1.37 8.98 2.97
N VAL A 86 -1.35 9.42 4.23
CA VAL A 86 -2.27 8.98 5.27
C VAL A 86 -2.95 10.21 5.83
N ASP A 87 -4.28 10.21 5.79
CA ASP A 87 -5.13 11.33 6.24
C ASP A 87 -4.80 12.66 5.54
N GLY A 88 -4.38 12.58 4.27
CA GLY A 88 -4.03 13.73 3.43
C GLY A 88 -2.60 14.24 3.58
N GLU A 89 -1.83 13.72 4.53
CA GLU A 89 -0.42 14.10 4.72
C GLU A 89 0.51 13.16 3.95
N LEU A 90 1.51 13.70 3.26
CA LEU A 90 2.55 12.89 2.60
C LEU A 90 3.39 12.18 3.67
N ARG A 91 3.37 10.85 3.65
CA ARG A 91 4.09 10.01 4.62
C ARG A 91 5.29 9.27 4.03
N LEU A 92 5.29 9.01 2.72
CA LEU A 92 6.35 8.26 2.05
C LEU A 92 6.50 8.72 0.59
N SER A 93 7.73 8.82 0.11
CA SER A 93 8.08 8.89 -1.32
C SER A 93 9.24 7.94 -1.58
N VAL A 94 9.07 7.00 -2.50
CA VAL A 94 10.05 5.93 -2.81
C VAL A 94 10.08 5.65 -4.32
N PRO A 95 11.17 5.07 -4.84
CA PRO A 95 11.24 4.68 -6.25
C PRO A 95 10.12 3.70 -6.65
N GLY A 96 9.62 3.83 -7.89
CA GLY A 96 8.56 2.97 -8.47
C GLY A 96 9.01 1.57 -8.89
N ARG A 97 10.33 1.29 -8.80
CA ARG A 97 10.95 -0.02 -9.06
C ARG A 97 10.75 -0.60 -10.47
N GLY A 98 10.35 0.23 -11.44
CA GLY A 98 10.14 -0.17 -12.84
C GLY A 98 9.09 -1.26 -13.01
N GLY A 99 9.09 -1.93 -14.16
CA GLY A 99 8.10 -2.94 -14.54
C GLY A 99 7.15 -2.45 -15.63
N ASP A 100 6.57 -3.37 -16.38
CA ASP A 100 5.76 -3.05 -17.57
C ASP A 100 4.25 -3.19 -17.35
N ALA A 101 3.84 -3.75 -16.21
CA ALA A 101 2.45 -3.93 -15.85
C ALA A 101 2.28 -4.01 -14.34
N HIS A 102 1.38 -3.17 -13.81
CA HIS A 102 1.11 -3.06 -12.39
C HIS A 102 -0.35 -3.31 -12.06
N TYR A 103 -0.62 -3.56 -10.79
CA TYR A 103 -1.98 -3.49 -10.24
C TYR A 103 -1.94 -3.28 -8.73
N PHE A 104 -2.95 -2.58 -8.21
CA PHE A 104 -3.14 -2.40 -6.78
C PHE A 104 -3.74 -3.67 -6.15
N LYS A 105 -3.33 -3.97 -4.92
CA LYS A 105 -3.95 -4.99 -4.08
C LYS A 105 -4.16 -4.43 -2.68
N PHE A 106 -5.32 -4.65 -2.07
CA PHE A 106 -5.59 -4.27 -0.69
C PHE A 106 -6.32 -5.41 0.03
N GLY A 107 -6.28 -5.42 1.35
CA GLY A 107 -6.87 -6.48 2.18
C GLY A 107 -5.90 -6.92 3.27
N VAL A 108 -5.83 -8.23 3.54
CA VAL A 108 -4.86 -8.80 4.49
C VAL A 108 -4.05 -9.88 3.78
N TYR A 109 -2.73 -9.68 3.71
CA TYR A 109 -1.79 -10.67 3.19
C TYR A 109 -0.70 -10.96 4.22
N GLY A 110 -0.81 -12.11 4.90
CA GLY A 110 0.13 -12.54 5.94
C GLY A 110 1.57 -12.65 5.44
N GLN A 111 2.52 -12.19 6.26
CA GLN A 111 3.96 -12.21 6.00
C GLN A 111 4.61 -13.26 6.90
N THR A 112 4.67 -14.50 6.41
CA THR A 112 5.02 -15.72 7.19
C THR A 112 6.37 -15.68 7.89
N SER A 113 7.33 -14.91 7.37
CA SER A 113 8.66 -14.77 7.97
C SER A 113 8.74 -13.72 9.09
N ASN A 114 7.67 -12.98 9.36
CA ASN A 114 7.72 -11.75 10.14
C ASN A 114 6.63 -11.70 11.23
N GLY A 115 6.52 -12.72 12.08
CA GLY A 115 5.70 -12.62 13.31
C GLY A 115 4.21 -12.33 13.09
N MET A 116 3.57 -13.10 12.20
CA MET A 116 2.12 -13.04 11.98
C MET A 116 1.35 -13.28 13.27
N SER A 117 0.31 -12.48 13.52
CA SER A 117 -0.65 -12.77 14.58
C SER A 117 -1.62 -13.88 14.18
N ASN A 118 -2.21 -14.54 15.19
CA ASN A 118 -3.15 -15.66 14.98
C ASN A 118 -4.43 -15.26 14.21
N ARG A 119 -4.78 -13.98 14.26
CA ARG A 119 -5.91 -13.39 13.54
C ARG A 119 -5.50 -12.00 13.06
N MET A 120 -5.64 -11.77 11.77
CA MET A 120 -5.31 -10.51 11.11
C MET A 120 -6.52 -10.06 10.31
N GLU A 121 -6.87 -8.78 10.43
CA GLU A 121 -8.03 -8.19 9.80
C GLU A 121 -7.70 -6.82 9.22
N SER A 122 -8.38 -6.48 8.13
CA SER A 122 -8.41 -5.13 7.59
C SER A 122 -9.80 -4.90 7.02
N TRP A 123 -10.44 -3.82 7.42
CA TRP A 123 -11.73 -3.43 6.87
C TRP A 123 -11.53 -2.22 5.97
N TRP A 124 -12.25 -2.19 4.85
CA TRP A 124 -12.08 -1.18 3.81
C TRP A 124 -13.44 -0.66 3.36
N ARG A 125 -13.51 0.65 3.11
CA ARG A 125 -14.69 1.30 2.52
C ARG A 125 -14.29 2.41 1.57
N ASP A 126 -15.21 2.76 0.68
CA ASP A 126 -15.07 3.84 -0.30
C ASP A 126 -13.79 3.74 -1.17
N VAL A 127 -13.43 2.50 -1.52
CA VAL A 127 -12.24 2.22 -2.34
C VAL A 127 -12.47 2.67 -3.78
N LYS A 128 -11.53 3.46 -4.29
CA LYS A 128 -11.54 4.03 -5.64
C LYS A 128 -10.16 3.91 -6.26
N VAL A 129 -10.14 3.73 -7.57
CA VAL A 129 -8.92 3.78 -8.37
C VAL A 129 -9.09 4.88 -9.41
N PHE A 130 -8.09 5.75 -9.52
CA PHE A 130 -8.03 6.82 -10.50
C PHE A 130 -6.80 6.64 -11.36
N THR A 131 -6.88 7.18 -12.57
CA THR A 131 -5.76 7.21 -13.50
C THR A 131 -5.78 8.51 -14.29
N LYS A 132 -4.60 9.03 -14.61
CA LYS A 132 -4.39 10.15 -15.50
C LYS A 132 -3.39 9.72 -16.56
N CYS A 133 -3.85 9.75 -17.81
CA CYS A 133 -3.02 9.56 -18.99
C CYS A 133 -2.32 10.87 -19.36
#